data_AF-A0A379W6X2-F1
#
_entry.id   AF-A0A379W6X2-F1
#
_cell.length_a   1.000
_cell.length_b   1.000
_cell.length_c   1.000
_cell.angle_alpha   90.00
_cell.angle_beta   90.00
_cell.angle_gamma   90.00
#
_symmetry.space_group_name_H-M   'P 1'
#
loop_
_entity.id
_entity.type
_entity.pdbx_description
1 polymer ?
#
loop_
_entity_poly.entity_id
_entity_poly.type
_entity_poly.pdbx_seq_one_letter_code
_entity_poly.pdbx_strand_id
1 'polypeptide(L)'
;MLEHFRAGSLLVTSADRPDVLVAACLAAMNGVEIGALLLTGGYEMDARISKLCERAFATGLPVFMVNTNTWQTSLSLQSFNLEVPVDDP
;
A
#
# COMPACT_ATOMS: atom_id res chain seq x y z
N MET A 1 -7.63 9.87 -9.20
CA MET A 1 -7.06 8.67 -8.52
C MET A 1 -5.60 8.46 -8.92
N LEU A 2 -5.24 8.38 -10.21
CA LEU A 2 -3.84 8.29 -10.68
C LEU A 2 -2.95 9.47 -10.25
N GLU A 3 -3.51 10.68 -10.09
CA GLU A 3 -2.76 11.86 -9.64
C GLU A 3 -2.15 11.73 -8.23
N HIS A 4 -2.61 10.74 -7.45
CA HIS A 4 -2.12 10.47 -6.10
C HIS A 4 -1.00 9.42 -6.07
N PHE A 5 -0.75 8.72 -7.18
CA PHE A 5 0.32 7.73 -7.26
C PHE A 5 1.63 8.42 -7.64
N ARG A 6 2.30 8.94 -6.61
CA ARG A 6 3.62 9.55 -6.74
C ARG A 6 4.69 8.50 -6.48
N ALA A 7 5.79 8.57 -7.21
CA ALA A 7 6.96 7.74 -6.95
C ALA A 7 7.43 7.90 -5.49
N GLY A 8 7.82 6.81 -4.86
CA GLY A 8 8.24 6.76 -3.45
C GLY A 8 7.12 6.94 -2.42
N SER A 9 5.86 7.07 -2.82
CA SER A 9 4.76 7.27 -1.86
C SER A 9 4.30 5.98 -1.20
N LEU A 10 3.91 6.09 0.08
CA LEU A 10 3.12 5.09 0.80
C LEU A 10 1.64 5.33 0.51
N LEU A 11 0.99 4.39 -0.18
CA LEU A 11 -0.43 4.47 -0.49
C LEU A 11 -1.25 3.79 0.60
N VAL A 12 -2.05 4.57 1.32
CA VAL A 12 -2.90 4.08 2.42
C VAL A 12 -4.35 3.99 1.95
N THR A 13 -4.95 2.82 2.04
CA THR A 13 -6.37 2.60 1.69
C THR A 13 -6.98 1.49 2.53
N SER A 14 -8.30 1.41 2.58
CA SER A 14 -8.99 0.28 3.20
C SER A 14 -8.87 -0.98 2.34
N ALA A 15 -8.71 -2.14 2.98
CA ALA A 15 -8.61 -3.45 2.31
C ALA A 15 -9.91 -3.85 1.58
N ASP A 16 -11.04 -3.26 1.95
CA ASP A 16 -12.34 -3.44 1.28
C ASP A 16 -12.51 -2.60 0.00
N ARG A 17 -11.45 -1.90 -0.45
CA ARG A 17 -11.40 -1.11 -1.68
C ARG A 17 -10.57 -1.78 -2.77
N PRO A 18 -11.10 -2.86 -3.39
CA PRO A 18 -10.37 -3.60 -4.42
C PRO A 18 -10.08 -2.76 -5.67
N ASP A 19 -10.89 -1.75 -5.95
CA ASP A 19 -10.69 -0.80 -7.05
C ASP A 19 -9.37 -0.02 -6.90
N VAL A 20 -9.09 0.47 -5.68
CA VAL A 20 -7.85 1.21 -5.38
C VAL A 20 -6.64 0.29 -5.47
N LEU A 21 -6.75 -0.92 -4.92
CA LEU A 21 -5.68 -1.91 -4.95
C LEU A 21 -5.32 -2.31 -6.40
N VAL A 22 -6.31 -2.61 -7.22
CA VAL A 22 -6.10 -2.96 -8.63
C VAL A 22 -5.50 -1.80 -9.40
N ALA A 23 -5.97 -0.56 -9.16
CA ALA A 23 -5.40 0.63 -9.79
C ALA A 23 -3.92 0.84 -9.41
N ALA A 24 -3.56 0.65 -8.14
CA ALA A 24 -2.18 0.75 -7.67
C ALA A 24 -1.29 -0.35 -8.27
N CYS A 25 -1.79 -1.59 -8.33
CA CYS A 25 -1.08 -2.70 -8.94
C CYS A 25 -0.83 -2.47 -10.43
N LEU A 26 -1.83 -1.96 -11.16
CA LEU A 26 -1.68 -1.60 -12.57
C LEU A 26 -0.68 -0.46 -12.77
N ALA A 27 -0.70 0.56 -11.90
CA ALA A 27 0.26 1.65 -11.94
C ALA A 27 1.70 1.15 -11.70
N ALA A 28 1.91 0.29 -10.70
CA ALA A 28 3.22 -0.33 -10.44
C ALA A 28 3.72 -1.17 -11.61
N MET A 29 2.85 -2.01 -12.19
CA MET A 29 3.18 -2.80 -13.38
C MET A 29 3.53 -1.94 -14.60
N ASN A 30 3.03 -0.71 -14.66
CA ASN A 30 3.32 0.27 -15.70
C ASN A 30 4.51 1.18 -15.36
N GLY A 31 5.30 0.86 -14.32
CA GLY A 31 6.55 1.55 -14.00
C GLY A 31 6.42 2.69 -13.00
N VAL A 32 5.27 2.87 -12.34
CA VAL A 32 5.18 3.80 -11.21
C VAL A 32 5.85 3.16 -9.99
N GLU A 33 6.92 3.77 -9.49
CA GLU A 33 7.68 3.31 -8.32
C GLU A 33 6.92 3.61 -7.02
N ILE A 34 5.81 2.91 -6.78
CA ILE A 34 5.06 3.01 -5.52
C ILE A 34 5.93 2.43 -4.40
N GLY A 35 6.16 3.21 -3.33
CA GLY A 35 7.02 2.79 -2.23
C GLY A 35 6.44 1.61 -1.45
N ALA A 36 5.15 1.66 -1.14
CA ALA A 36 4.39 0.54 -0.60
C ALA A 36 2.87 0.80 -0.62
N LEU A 37 2.09 -0.26 -0.45
CA LEU A 37 0.67 -0.23 -0.14
C LEU A 37 0.45 -0.59 1.34
N LEU A 38 -0.32 0.21 2.06
CA LEU A 38 -0.78 -0.07 3.41
C LEU A 38 -2.30 -0.21 3.43
N LEU A 39 -2.76 -1.44 3.63
CA LEU A 39 -4.18 -1.77 3.70
C LEU A 39 -4.67 -1.72 5.15
N THR A 40 -5.71 -0.92 5.39
CA THR A 40 -6.31 -0.72 6.72
C THR A 40 -7.59 -1.52 6.88
N GLY A 41 -8.05 -1.69 8.13
CA GLY A 41 -9.34 -2.29 8.48
C GLY A 41 -9.28 -3.78 8.84
N GLY A 42 -8.11 -4.41 8.75
CA GLY A 42 -7.92 -5.82 9.16
C GLY A 42 -8.71 -6.84 8.36
N TYR A 43 -9.19 -6.47 7.17
CA TYR A 43 -9.90 -7.41 6.29
C TYR A 43 -8.89 -8.28 5.54
N GLU A 44 -9.22 -9.55 5.38
CA GLU A 44 -8.52 -10.38 4.41
C GLU A 44 -8.83 -9.90 2.99
N MET A 45 -7.80 -9.81 2.17
CA MET A 45 -7.96 -9.49 0.76
C MET A 45 -8.69 -10.63 0.03
N ASP A 46 -9.72 -10.30 -0.77
CA ASP A 46 -10.42 -11.29 -1.60
C ASP A 46 -9.42 -12.03 -2.50
N ALA A 47 -9.47 -13.36 -2.47
CA ALA A 47 -8.53 -14.22 -3.19
C ALA A 47 -8.47 -13.95 -4.70
N ARG A 48 -9.57 -13.50 -5.32
CA ARG A 48 -9.61 -13.15 -6.74
C ARG A 48 -8.83 -11.87 -7.02
N ILE A 49 -8.91 -10.91 -6.11
CA ILE A 49 -8.15 -9.66 -6.20
C ILE A 49 -6.67 -9.92 -5.96
N SER A 50 -6.34 -10.74 -4.96
CA SER A 50 -4.98 -11.19 -4.70
C SER A 50 -4.34 -11.82 -5.95
N LYS A 51 -5.07 -12.75 -6.59
CA LYS A 51 -4.63 -13.41 -7.84
C LYS A 51 -4.45 -12.43 -9.01
N LEU A 52 -5.32 -11.43 -9.12
CA LEU A 52 -5.20 -10.40 -10.16
C LEU A 52 -3.95 -9.52 -9.93
N CYS A 53 -3.64 -9.23 -8.68
CA CYS A 53 -2.54 -8.35 -8.27
C CYS A 53 -1.20 -9.08 -8.11
N GLU A 54 -1.19 -10.41 -8.16
CA GLU A 54 0.00 -11.27 -7.97
C GLU A 54 1.19 -10.83 -8.82
N ARG A 55 0.96 -10.43 -10.08
CA ARG A 55 2.02 -9.94 -10.97
C ARG A 55 2.63 -8.63 -10.48
N ALA A 56 1.82 -7.72 -9.94
CA ALA A 56 2.31 -6.47 -9.37
C ALA A 56 3.10 -6.71 -8.08
N PHE A 57 2.68 -7.67 -7.26
CA PHE A 57 3.46 -8.05 -6.06
C PHE A 57 4.82 -8.62 -6.45
N ALA A 58 4.87 -9.38 -7.55
CA ALA A 58 6.12 -9.89 -8.11
C ALA A 58 7.04 -8.81 -8.71
N THR A 59 6.57 -7.58 -8.95
CA THR A 59 7.44 -6.46 -9.37
C THR A 59 8.23 -5.85 -8.21
N GLY A 60 8.04 -6.34 -6.98
CA GLY A 60 8.69 -5.82 -5.78
C GLY A 60 7.88 -4.75 -5.05
N LEU A 61 6.61 -4.53 -5.41
CA LEU A 61 5.71 -3.63 -4.68
C LEU A 61 5.37 -4.21 -3.29
N PRO A 62 5.85 -3.62 -2.18
CA PRO A 62 5.53 -4.11 -0.85
C PRO A 62 4.08 -3.81 -0.48
N VAL A 63 3.40 -4.80 0.11
CA VAL A 63 2.02 -4.65 0.60
C VAL A 63 1.95 -5.07 2.06
N PHE A 64 1.46 -4.17 2.91
CA PHE A 64 1.28 -4.37 4.34
C PHE A 64 -0.20 -4.29 4.70
N MET A 65 -0.59 -4.99 5.76
CA MET A 65 -1.95 -4.94 6.31
C MET A 65 -1.89 -4.61 7.79
N VAL A 66 -2.79 -3.72 8.23
CA VAL A 66 -2.99 -3.37 9.63
C VAL A 66 -4.44 -3.53 10.03
N ASN A 67 -4.65 -3.91 11.29
CA ASN A 67 -5.98 -4.14 11.84
C ASN A 67 -6.72 -2.85 12.23
N THR A 68 -6.01 -1.72 12.27
CA THR A 68 -6.58 -0.40 12.55
C THR A 68 -7.36 0.13 11.36
N ASN A 69 -8.42 0.89 11.60
CA ASN A 69 -9.15 1.56 10.52
C ASN A 69 -8.33 2.72 9.92
N THR A 70 -8.82 3.32 8.83
CA THR A 70 -8.09 4.38 8.11
C THR A 70 -7.81 5.61 9.00
N TRP A 71 -8.76 5.99 9.87
CA TRP A 71 -8.59 7.12 10.77
C TRP A 71 -7.48 6.87 11.80
N GLN A 72 -7.54 5.75 12.51
CA GLN A 72 -6.52 5.34 13.49
C GLN A 72 -5.15 5.21 12.86
N THR A 73 -5.08 4.57 11.68
CA THR A 73 -3.82 4.42 10.94
C THR A 73 -3.25 5.78 10.55
N SER A 74 -4.09 6.73 10.13
CA SER A 74 -3.64 8.09 9.80
C SER A 74 -3.05 8.81 11.01
N LEU A 75 -3.65 8.66 12.19
CA LEU A 75 -3.10 9.22 13.44
C LEU A 75 -1.75 8.59 13.78
N SER A 76 -1.62 7.26 13.66
CA SER A 76 -0.35 6.56 13.89
C SER A 76 0.75 7.00 12.92
N LEU A 77 0.40 7.24 11.65
CA LEU A 77 1.33 7.72 10.64
C LEU A 77 1.76 9.17 10.85
N GLN A 78 0.89 10.02 11.42
CA GLN A 78 1.27 11.39 11.79
C GLN A 78 2.35 11.43 12.86
N SER A 79 2.36 10.47 13.78
CA SER A 79 3.39 10.34 14.81
C SER A 79 4.53 9.38 14.42
N PHE A 80 4.59 8.95 13.16
CA PHE A 80 5.62 8.01 12.72
C PHE A 80 6.97 8.72 12.59
N ASN A 81 8.00 8.18 13.25
CA ASN A 81 9.35 8.70 13.10
C ASN A 81 9.92 8.23 11.76
N LEU A 82 10.32 9.20 10.93
CA LEU A 82 10.93 8.94 9.62
C LEU A 82 12.47 8.84 9.69
N GLU A 83 13.05 9.04 10.88
CA GLU A 83 14.48 8.83 11.07
C GLU A 83 14.83 7.36 10.82
N VAL A 84 15.73 7.13 9.87
CA VAL A 84 16.40 5.85 9.70
C VAL A 84 17.46 5.77 10.82
N PRO A 85 17.43 4.73 11.68
CA PRO A 85 18.46 4.54 12.68
C PRO A 85 19.84 4.57 12.02
N VAL A 86 20.81 5.24 12.66
CA VAL A 86 22.17 5.40 12.13
C VAL A 86 22.89 4.04 11.91
N ASP A 87 22.36 2.98 12.52
CA ASP A 87 22.87 1.62 12.48
C ASP A 87 22.09 0.67 11.54
N ASP A 88 21.10 1.17 10.79
CA ASP A 88 20.44 0.38 9.73
C ASP A 88 21.30 0.47 8.43
N PRO A 89 21.84 -0.67 7.93
CA PRO A 89 22.75 -0.71 6.77
C PRO A 89 22.10 -0.44 5.41
#